data_AF-A0A8S3FPX0-F1
#
_entry.id   AF-A0A8S3FPX0-F1
#
_cell.length_a   1.000
_cell.length_b   1.000
_cell.length_c   1.000
_cell.angle_alpha   90.00
_cell.angle_beta   90.00
_cell.angle_gamma   90.00
#
_symmetry.space_group_name_H-M   'P 1'
#
loop_
_entity.id
_entity.type
_entity.pdbx_description
1 polymer ?
#
loop_
_entity_poly.entity_id
_entity_poly.type
_entity_poly.pdbx_seq_one_letter_code
_entity_poly.pdbx_strand_id
1 'polypeptide(L)'
;LLFSDTIYDEDEVLLALAEQLGTFTQLVGGETHVHVLLPPLESLAQVEETIVRDKAVESLRILAPQHSTTDLETYFVPTVKRLAQGDWFTSRTSASGLISVCYARVSNHVKGELRQLFKTLCQDDTPMVRRAAASKLGEFAKVVEPEYLRQELVSLFTNLANDEQDSVRLLAVEAGIAMAGLFRHEDLEQQMMQTLRSATEDKSWRVRYVVADKLVE
;
A
#
# COMPACT_ATOMS: atom_id res chain seq x y z
N LEU A 1 17.57 -23.53 6.59
CA LEU A 1 17.94 -23.23 7.99
C LEU A 1 19.34 -22.59 8.15
N LEU A 2 20.02 -22.17 7.08
CA LEU A 2 21.36 -21.55 7.17
C LEU A 2 21.47 -20.15 6.54
N PHE A 3 20.38 -19.59 6.01
CA PHE A 3 20.39 -18.27 5.37
C PHE A 3 19.77 -17.16 6.23
N SER A 4 19.08 -17.46 7.33
CA SER A 4 18.43 -16.44 8.16
C SER A 4 19.41 -15.68 9.07
N ASP A 5 20.57 -16.26 9.36
CA ASP A 5 21.40 -15.81 10.50
C ASP A 5 22.69 -15.09 10.06
N THR A 6 22.98 -15.00 8.75
CA THR A 6 24.23 -14.41 8.21
C THR A 6 24.03 -13.09 7.44
N ILE A 7 22.81 -12.56 7.35
CA ILE A 7 22.51 -11.38 6.50
C ILE A 7 22.49 -10.06 7.29
N TYR A 8 23.26 -9.96 8.38
CA TYR A 8 23.05 -8.88 9.35
C TYR A 8 23.81 -7.57 9.13
N ASP A 9 24.75 -7.45 8.18
CA ASP A 9 25.68 -6.29 8.29
C ASP A 9 25.85 -5.39 7.05
N GLU A 10 25.24 -5.65 5.89
CA GLU A 10 25.31 -4.69 4.77
C GLU A 10 23.95 -4.50 4.08
N ASP A 11 23.39 -3.30 4.21
CA ASP A 11 22.14 -2.89 3.56
C ASP A 11 22.19 -3.08 2.03
N GLU A 12 23.37 -2.94 1.43
CA GLU A 12 23.59 -3.23 0.00
C GLU A 12 23.35 -4.71 -0.35
N VAL A 13 23.79 -5.62 0.52
CA VAL A 13 23.57 -7.07 0.34
C VAL A 13 22.10 -7.40 0.50
N LEU A 14 21.44 -6.82 1.51
CA LEU A 14 20.00 -7.00 1.74
C LEU A 14 19.16 -6.44 0.58
N LEU A 15 19.54 -5.28 0.05
CA LEU A 15 18.90 -4.67 -1.11
C LEU A 15 19.03 -5.55 -2.35
N ALA A 16 20.24 -6.01 -2.64
CA ALA A 16 20.50 -6.91 -3.77
C ALA A 16 19.74 -8.23 -3.62
N LEU A 17 19.68 -8.79 -2.40
CA LEU A 17 18.91 -10.00 -2.13
C LEU A 17 17.41 -9.78 -2.38
N ALA A 18 16.84 -8.68 -1.88
CA ALA A 18 15.44 -8.34 -2.09
C ALA A 18 15.10 -8.24 -3.59
N GLU A 19 15.97 -7.61 -4.37
CA GLU A 19 15.82 -7.49 -5.83
C GLU A 19 15.89 -8.85 -6.53
N GLN A 20 16.90 -9.66 -6.23
CA GLN A 20 17.08 -10.97 -6.86
C GLN A 20 15.88 -11.88 -6.62
N LEU A 21 15.35 -11.92 -5.38
CA LEU A 21 14.20 -12.76 -5.04
C LEU A 21 12.95 -12.46 -5.87
N GLY A 22 12.77 -11.23 -6.39
CA GLY A 22 11.66 -10.89 -7.29
C GLY A 22 11.72 -11.59 -8.65
N THR A 23 12.89 -12.09 -9.05
CA THR A 23 13.13 -12.76 -10.34
C THR A 23 13.30 -14.28 -10.22
N PHE A 24 13.18 -14.83 -9.01
CA PHE A 24 13.54 -16.22 -8.71
C PHE A 24 12.50 -17.27 -9.08
N THR A 25 11.34 -16.89 -9.63
CA THR A 25 10.24 -17.83 -9.89
C THR A 25 10.66 -19.07 -10.67
N GLN A 26 11.44 -18.90 -11.75
CA GLN A 26 11.90 -20.04 -12.55
C GLN A 26 12.92 -20.92 -11.79
N LEU A 27 13.70 -20.33 -10.88
CA LEU A 27 14.71 -21.02 -10.09
C LEU A 27 14.11 -21.82 -8.92
N VAL A 28 12.90 -21.47 -8.47
CA VAL A 28 12.19 -22.20 -7.41
C VAL A 28 11.22 -23.27 -7.92
N GLY A 29 11.17 -23.51 -9.24
CA GLY A 29 10.27 -24.52 -9.83
C GLY A 29 8.97 -23.95 -10.43
N GLY A 30 8.97 -22.67 -10.81
CA GLY A 30 7.88 -22.01 -11.51
C GLY A 30 6.77 -21.49 -10.58
N GLU A 31 5.67 -21.02 -11.20
CA GLU A 31 4.54 -20.38 -10.51
C GLU A 31 3.92 -21.24 -9.40
N THR A 32 3.94 -22.57 -9.56
CA THR A 32 3.44 -23.52 -8.54
C THR A 32 4.20 -23.48 -7.21
N HIS A 33 5.45 -23.02 -7.22
CA HIS A 33 6.33 -22.97 -6.05
C HIS A 33 6.69 -21.53 -5.64
N VAL A 34 6.11 -20.51 -6.29
CA VAL A 34 6.47 -19.09 -6.05
C VAL A 34 6.25 -18.65 -4.59
N HIS A 35 5.31 -19.29 -3.88
CA HIS A 35 5.00 -19.01 -2.47
C HIS A 35 6.20 -19.21 -1.52
N VAL A 36 7.20 -20.02 -1.89
CA VAL A 36 8.41 -20.23 -1.07
C VAL A 36 9.29 -18.99 -0.97
N LEU A 37 9.09 -18.01 -1.85
CA LEU A 37 9.80 -16.72 -1.85
C LEU A 37 9.18 -15.71 -0.88
N LEU A 38 7.96 -15.96 -0.38
CA LEU A 38 7.28 -15.03 0.52
C LEU A 38 7.97 -14.89 1.87
N PRO A 39 8.38 -15.96 2.59
CA PRO A 39 9.02 -15.81 3.90
C PRO A 39 10.29 -14.93 3.92
N PRO A 40 11.28 -15.11 3.02
CA PRO A 40 12.46 -14.23 3.02
C PRO A 40 12.10 -12.78 2.65
N LEU A 41 11.20 -12.57 1.68
CA LEU A 41 10.74 -11.22 1.32
C LEU A 41 9.93 -10.56 2.44
N GLU A 42 9.13 -11.31 3.19
CA GLU A 42 8.40 -10.84 4.36
C GLU A 42 9.34 -10.40 5.47
N SER A 43 10.46 -11.10 5.67
CA SER A 43 11.51 -10.68 6.61
C SER A 43 12.19 -9.39 6.16
N LEU A 44 12.54 -9.29 4.86
CA LEU A 44 13.15 -8.09 4.27
C LEU A 44 12.20 -6.89 4.28
N ALA A 45 10.89 -7.11 4.17
CA ALA A 45 9.88 -6.06 4.23
C ALA A 45 9.70 -5.46 5.64
N GLN A 46 10.37 -5.99 6.66
CA GLN A 46 10.26 -5.54 8.06
C GLN A 46 11.51 -4.84 8.59
N VAL A 47 12.64 -4.90 7.87
CA VAL A 47 13.93 -4.34 8.32
C VAL A 47 13.86 -2.83 8.51
N GLU A 48 14.80 -2.25 9.28
CA GLU A 48 14.82 -0.81 9.57
C GLU A 48 15.19 0.05 8.36
N GLU A 49 16.00 -0.47 7.44
CA GLU A 49 16.45 0.27 6.27
C GLU A 49 15.34 0.38 5.22
N THR A 50 15.01 1.62 4.83
CA THR A 50 13.83 1.90 4.00
C THR A 50 14.01 1.42 2.57
N ILE A 51 15.22 1.59 2.01
CA ILE A 51 15.49 1.15 0.63
C ILE A 51 15.35 -0.36 0.46
N VAL A 52 15.72 -1.14 1.49
CA VAL A 52 15.57 -2.59 1.49
C VAL A 52 14.09 -2.98 1.57
N ARG A 53 13.32 -2.36 2.47
CA ARG A 53 11.87 -2.62 2.57
C ARG A 53 11.14 -2.31 1.27
N ASP A 54 11.42 -1.16 0.67
CA ASP A 54 10.78 -0.72 -0.56
C ASP A 54 11.07 -1.72 -1.70
N LYS A 55 12.31 -2.20 -1.80
CA LYS A 55 12.69 -3.23 -2.77
C LYS A 55 12.02 -4.58 -2.49
N ALA A 56 11.89 -4.98 -1.22
CA ALA A 56 11.19 -6.21 -0.85
C ALA A 56 9.70 -6.13 -1.23
N VAL A 57 9.05 -4.99 -0.97
CA VAL A 57 7.65 -4.74 -1.38
C VAL A 57 7.52 -4.76 -2.91
N GLU A 58 8.46 -4.16 -3.64
CA GLU A 58 8.49 -4.22 -5.11
C GLU A 58 8.55 -5.68 -5.61
N SER A 59 9.47 -6.48 -5.07
CA SER A 59 9.58 -7.90 -5.40
C SER A 59 8.32 -8.68 -5.07
N LEU A 60 7.72 -8.46 -3.89
CA LEU A 60 6.43 -9.07 -3.53
C LEU A 60 5.32 -8.70 -4.54
N ARG A 61 5.29 -7.45 -5.01
CA ARG A 61 4.33 -7.01 -6.03
C ARG A 61 4.56 -7.67 -7.39
N ILE A 62 5.82 -7.94 -7.77
CA ILE A 62 6.17 -8.70 -8.99
C ILE A 62 5.70 -10.16 -8.88
N LEU A 63 5.79 -10.76 -7.69
CA LEU A 63 5.39 -12.16 -7.46
C LEU A 63 3.88 -12.34 -7.29
N ALA A 64 3.15 -11.35 -6.79
CA ALA A 64 1.70 -11.41 -6.61
C ALA A 64 0.91 -11.90 -7.86
N PRO A 65 1.13 -11.38 -9.08
CA PRO A 65 0.42 -11.87 -10.27
C PRO A 65 0.76 -13.32 -10.63
N GLN A 66 1.89 -13.85 -10.18
CA GLN A 66 2.38 -15.19 -10.50
C GLN A 66 1.80 -16.28 -9.59
N HIS A 67 1.06 -15.90 -8.55
CA HIS A 67 0.30 -16.85 -7.74
C HIS A 67 -1.03 -17.17 -8.42
N SER A 68 -1.52 -18.41 -8.28
CA SER A 68 -2.92 -18.73 -8.58
C SER A 68 -3.86 -17.99 -7.60
N THR A 69 -5.16 -17.87 -7.91
CA THR A 69 -6.14 -17.29 -6.95
C THR A 69 -6.13 -18.05 -5.62
N THR A 70 -6.05 -19.38 -5.67
CA THR A 70 -5.96 -20.22 -4.46
C THR A 70 -4.69 -19.93 -3.66
N ASP A 71 -3.53 -19.82 -4.33
CA ASP A 71 -2.26 -19.55 -3.65
C ASP A 71 -2.17 -18.12 -3.12
N LEU A 72 -2.81 -17.15 -3.78
CA LEU A 72 -2.95 -15.79 -3.27
C LEU A 72 -3.65 -15.80 -1.92
N GLU A 73 -4.81 -16.47 -1.81
CA GLU A 73 -5.56 -16.54 -0.56
C GLU A 73 -4.86 -17.41 0.50
N THR A 74 -4.17 -18.47 0.08
CA THR A 74 -3.53 -19.43 0.99
C THR A 74 -2.22 -18.90 1.56
N TYR A 75 -1.44 -18.12 0.79
CA TYR A 75 -0.09 -17.72 1.18
C TYR A 75 0.11 -16.20 1.18
N PHE A 76 -0.23 -15.51 0.08
CA PHE A 76 0.07 -14.08 -0.07
C PHE A 76 -0.76 -13.20 0.87
N VAL A 77 -2.07 -13.44 0.95
CA VAL A 77 -2.98 -12.68 1.84
C VAL A 77 -2.58 -12.85 3.31
N PRO A 78 -2.27 -14.05 3.81
CA PRO A 78 -1.70 -14.21 5.15
C PRO A 78 -0.41 -13.41 5.40
N THR A 79 0.50 -13.33 4.42
CA THR A 79 1.68 -12.46 4.52
C THR A 79 1.29 -10.99 4.66
N VAL A 80 0.36 -10.49 3.84
CA VAL A 80 -0.15 -9.11 3.96
C VAL A 80 -0.80 -8.85 5.33
N LYS A 81 -1.61 -9.79 5.83
CA LYS A 81 -2.25 -9.71 7.15
C LYS A 81 -1.22 -9.66 8.28
N ARG A 82 -0.20 -10.54 8.25
CA ARG A 82 0.88 -10.53 9.25
C ARG A 82 1.65 -9.22 9.23
N LEU A 83 2.00 -8.71 8.05
CA LEU A 83 2.70 -7.44 7.93
C LEU A 83 1.88 -6.27 8.49
N ALA A 84 0.59 -6.20 8.15
CA ALA A 84 -0.31 -5.14 8.61
C ALA A 84 -0.65 -5.20 10.10
N GLN A 85 -0.55 -6.37 10.72
CA GLN A 85 -0.78 -6.60 12.14
C GLN A 85 0.52 -6.67 12.96
N GLY A 86 1.67 -6.46 12.32
CA GLY A 86 2.96 -6.51 12.98
C GLY A 86 3.14 -5.40 14.02
N ASP A 87 3.87 -5.70 15.10
CA ASP A 87 4.11 -4.77 16.20
C ASP A 87 4.87 -3.51 15.74
N TRP A 88 5.77 -3.67 14.78
CA TRP A 88 6.61 -2.60 14.26
C TRP A 88 5.96 -1.83 13.11
N PHE A 89 6.07 -0.50 13.14
CA PHE A 89 5.51 0.36 12.11
C PHE A 89 6.14 0.14 10.73
N THR A 90 7.37 -0.36 10.67
CA THR A 90 8.08 -0.72 9.43
C THR A 90 7.32 -1.80 8.67
N SER A 91 6.90 -2.84 9.38
CA SER A 91 6.06 -3.93 8.87
C SER A 91 4.73 -3.41 8.31
N ARG A 92 4.02 -2.58 9.11
CA ARG A 92 2.70 -2.05 8.73
C ARG A 92 2.79 -1.07 7.55
N THR A 93 3.89 -0.32 7.46
CA THR A 93 4.21 0.53 6.31
C THR A 93 4.34 -0.30 5.03
N SER A 94 5.06 -1.42 5.07
CA SER A 94 5.21 -2.31 3.90
C SER A 94 3.88 -2.93 3.46
N ALA A 95 3.01 -3.26 4.41
CA ALA A 95 1.71 -3.85 4.11
C ALA A 95 0.81 -2.95 3.25
N SER A 96 0.87 -1.62 3.42
CA SER A 96 0.04 -0.69 2.64
C SER A 96 0.32 -0.80 1.13
N GLY A 97 1.56 -1.15 0.75
CA GLY A 97 1.99 -1.32 -0.63
C GLY A 97 1.59 -2.64 -1.27
N LEU A 98 0.98 -3.58 -0.54
CA LEU A 98 0.69 -4.93 -1.02
C LEU A 98 -0.81 -5.22 -1.21
N ILE A 99 -1.68 -4.42 -0.62
CA ILE A 99 -3.13 -4.71 -0.60
C ILE A 99 -3.74 -4.61 -2.02
N SER A 100 -3.35 -3.61 -2.81
CA SER A 100 -3.91 -3.39 -4.16
C SER A 100 -3.62 -4.54 -5.14
N VAL A 101 -2.44 -5.16 -5.05
CA VAL A 101 -1.98 -6.15 -6.05
C VAL A 101 -2.67 -7.51 -5.94
N CYS A 102 -3.22 -7.85 -4.77
CA CYS A 102 -3.98 -9.08 -4.58
C CYS A 102 -5.50 -8.87 -4.60
N TYR A 103 -6.00 -7.65 -4.32
CA TYR A 103 -7.42 -7.37 -4.11
C TYR A 103 -8.35 -7.88 -5.22
N ALA A 104 -8.03 -7.61 -6.49
CA ALA A 104 -8.94 -7.92 -7.59
C ALA A 104 -9.14 -9.43 -7.83
N ARG A 105 -8.19 -10.27 -7.38
CA ARG A 105 -8.10 -11.70 -7.73
C ARG A 105 -8.54 -12.65 -6.61
N VAL A 106 -8.94 -12.10 -5.46
CA VAL A 106 -9.41 -12.86 -4.30
C VAL A 106 -10.93 -12.76 -4.17
N SER A 107 -11.50 -13.66 -3.38
CA SER A 107 -12.93 -13.78 -3.11
C SER A 107 -13.50 -12.52 -2.43
N ASN A 108 -14.81 -12.31 -2.57
CA ASN A 108 -15.49 -11.16 -1.97
C ASN A 108 -15.35 -11.11 -0.44
N HIS A 109 -15.25 -12.27 0.22
CA HIS A 109 -14.98 -12.35 1.65
C HIS A 109 -13.61 -11.75 1.98
N VAL A 110 -12.56 -12.21 1.30
CA VAL A 110 -11.18 -11.70 1.49
C VAL A 110 -11.07 -10.23 1.10
N LYS A 111 -11.75 -9.79 0.04
CA LYS A 111 -11.83 -8.35 -0.32
C LYS A 111 -12.34 -7.51 0.85
N GLY A 112 -13.40 -7.94 1.53
CA GLY A 112 -13.92 -7.25 2.72
C GLY A 112 -12.89 -7.15 3.84
N GLU A 113 -12.15 -8.23 4.10
CA GLU A 113 -11.06 -8.22 5.07
C GLU A 113 -9.93 -7.27 4.68
N LEU A 114 -9.54 -7.23 3.40
CA LEU A 114 -8.49 -6.35 2.89
C LEU A 114 -8.88 -4.87 2.97
N ARG A 115 -10.16 -4.51 2.71
CA ARG A 115 -10.64 -3.13 2.91
C ARG A 115 -10.59 -2.74 4.38
N GLN A 116 -11.03 -3.64 5.28
CA GLN A 116 -10.96 -3.39 6.72
C GLN A 116 -9.50 -3.26 7.20
N LEU A 117 -8.59 -4.05 6.66
CA LEU A 117 -7.16 -3.95 6.96
C LEU A 117 -6.58 -2.62 6.50
N PHE A 118 -6.89 -2.19 5.27
CA PHE A 118 -6.44 -0.90 4.73
C PHE A 118 -6.98 0.26 5.57
N LYS A 119 -8.25 0.20 5.98
CA LYS A 119 -8.85 1.18 6.90
C LYS A 119 -8.07 1.28 8.21
N THR A 120 -7.68 0.16 8.82
CA THR A 120 -6.85 0.17 10.03
C THR A 120 -5.51 0.88 9.79
N LEU A 121 -4.84 0.64 8.66
CA LEU A 121 -3.58 1.31 8.32
C LEU A 121 -3.77 2.83 8.10
N CYS A 122 -4.88 3.26 7.51
CA CYS A 122 -5.21 4.69 7.38
C CYS A 122 -5.46 5.37 8.74
N GLN A 123 -5.81 4.61 9.77
CA GLN A 123 -6.15 5.08 11.12
C GLN A 123 -5.07 4.72 12.15
N ASP A 124 -3.89 4.26 11.71
CA ASP A 124 -2.80 3.84 12.59
C ASP A 124 -2.33 4.99 13.48
N ASP A 125 -2.00 4.70 14.73
CA ASP A 125 -1.48 5.70 15.66
C ASP A 125 -0.14 6.29 15.19
N THR A 126 0.62 5.53 14.40
CA THR A 126 1.94 5.93 13.89
C THR A 126 1.81 6.75 12.60
N PRO A 127 2.27 8.02 12.58
CA PRO A 127 2.22 8.87 11.38
C PRO A 127 2.84 8.25 10.12
N MET A 128 3.94 7.51 10.27
CA MET A 128 4.63 6.87 9.16
C MET A 128 3.75 5.85 8.43
N VAL A 129 2.91 5.12 9.16
CA VAL A 129 1.97 4.13 8.58
C VAL A 129 0.83 4.85 7.87
N ARG A 130 0.24 5.87 8.49
CA ARG A 130 -0.81 6.69 7.84
C ARG A 130 -0.31 7.36 6.57
N ARG A 131 0.93 7.88 6.61
CA ARG A 131 1.61 8.45 5.44
C ARG A 131 1.75 7.42 4.31
N ALA A 132 2.20 6.22 4.65
CA ALA A 132 2.32 5.12 3.70
C ALA A 132 0.95 4.72 3.11
N ALA A 133 -0.09 4.57 3.94
CA ALA A 133 -1.44 4.28 3.49
C ALA A 133 -2.00 5.37 2.57
N ALA A 134 -1.81 6.66 2.91
CA ALA A 134 -2.22 7.78 2.06
C ALA A 134 -1.59 7.71 0.67
N SER A 135 -0.29 7.41 0.57
CA SER A 135 0.40 7.24 -0.74
C SER A 135 -0.15 6.11 -1.61
N LYS A 136 -0.82 5.12 -1.01
CA LYS A 136 -1.35 3.93 -1.71
C LYS A 136 -2.86 3.98 -1.91
N LEU A 137 -3.54 4.96 -1.31
CA LEU A 137 -5.00 5.09 -1.39
C LEU A 137 -5.48 5.28 -2.82
N GLY A 138 -4.83 6.14 -3.62
CA GLY A 138 -5.21 6.36 -5.02
C GLY A 138 -5.00 5.13 -5.90
N GLU A 139 -3.95 4.34 -5.65
CA GLU A 139 -3.73 3.06 -6.33
C GLU A 139 -4.79 2.02 -5.94
N PHE A 140 -5.10 1.93 -4.65
CA PHE A 140 -6.11 1.00 -4.14
C PHE A 140 -7.51 1.34 -4.66
N ALA A 141 -7.85 2.64 -4.73
CA ALA A 141 -9.12 3.11 -5.27
C ALA A 141 -9.39 2.62 -6.71
N LYS A 142 -8.35 2.46 -7.54
CA LYS A 142 -8.48 1.99 -8.93
C LYS A 142 -8.91 0.53 -9.05
N VAL A 143 -8.72 -0.29 -8.01
CA VAL A 143 -9.03 -1.73 -8.02
C VAL A 143 -10.24 -2.09 -7.16
N VAL A 144 -10.76 -1.13 -6.37
CA VAL A 144 -11.94 -1.31 -5.52
C VAL A 144 -13.21 -1.04 -6.32
N GLU A 145 -14.27 -1.81 -6.05
CA GLU A 145 -15.55 -1.66 -6.73
C GLU A 145 -16.18 -0.27 -6.43
N PRO A 146 -16.88 0.37 -7.38
CA PRO A 146 -17.43 1.73 -7.22
C PRO A 146 -18.37 1.92 -6.01
N GLU A 147 -19.02 0.85 -5.57
CA GLU A 147 -19.82 0.80 -4.34
C GLU A 147 -18.97 1.16 -3.11
N TYR A 148 -17.86 0.43 -2.91
CA TYR A 148 -16.98 0.58 -1.76
C TYR A 148 -16.04 1.77 -1.89
N LEU A 149 -15.73 2.21 -3.11
CA LEU A 149 -15.05 3.49 -3.34
C LEU A 149 -15.81 4.63 -2.65
N ARG A 150 -17.14 4.70 -2.88
CA ARG A 150 -18.04 5.72 -2.33
C ARG A 150 -18.30 5.54 -0.85
N GLN A 151 -18.61 4.31 -0.43
CA GLN A 151 -19.04 4.02 0.95
C GLN A 151 -17.87 4.00 1.95
N GLU A 152 -16.68 3.61 1.51
CA GLU A 152 -15.54 3.38 2.41
C GLU A 152 -14.38 4.34 2.10
N LEU A 153 -13.84 4.31 0.88
CA LEU A 153 -12.56 4.99 0.58
C LEU A 153 -12.66 6.53 0.58
N VAL A 154 -13.79 7.12 0.18
CA VAL A 154 -14.01 8.57 0.30
C VAL A 154 -13.83 9.03 1.75
N SER A 155 -14.38 8.29 2.72
CA SER A 155 -14.23 8.63 4.13
C SER A 155 -12.78 8.55 4.61
N LEU A 156 -12.01 7.57 4.11
CA LEU A 156 -10.58 7.43 4.43
C LEU A 156 -9.78 8.59 3.83
N PHE A 157 -10.06 8.96 2.58
CA PHE A 157 -9.48 10.14 1.94
C PHE A 157 -9.75 11.40 2.76
N THR A 158 -11.01 11.67 3.11
CA THR A 158 -11.38 12.87 3.86
C THR A 158 -10.67 12.93 5.21
N ASN A 159 -10.55 11.80 5.92
CA ASN A 159 -9.84 11.74 7.20
C ASN A 159 -8.34 12.04 7.02
N LEU A 160 -7.67 11.40 6.06
CA LEU A 160 -6.24 11.60 5.79
C LEU A 160 -5.94 13.01 5.29
N ALA A 161 -6.85 13.61 4.50
CA ALA A 161 -6.73 14.99 4.03
C ALA A 161 -6.89 16.02 5.17
N ASN A 162 -7.44 15.61 6.31
CA ASN A 162 -7.55 16.43 7.52
C ASN A 162 -6.60 15.96 8.64
N ASP A 163 -5.61 15.12 8.33
CA ASP A 163 -4.64 14.61 9.29
C ASP A 163 -3.85 15.75 9.96
N GLU A 164 -3.44 15.55 11.20
CA GLU A 164 -2.63 16.49 11.96
C GLU A 164 -1.28 16.75 11.27
N GLN A 165 -0.72 15.72 10.64
CA GLN A 165 0.58 15.72 9.99
C GLN A 165 0.49 16.21 8.55
N ASP A 166 1.22 17.28 8.21
CA ASP A 166 1.22 17.84 6.86
C ASP A 166 1.73 16.82 5.81
N SER A 167 2.68 15.97 6.20
CA SER A 167 3.22 14.90 5.39
C SER A 167 2.20 13.83 4.99
N VAL A 168 1.14 13.64 5.78
CA VAL A 168 0.02 12.75 5.46
C VAL A 168 -0.97 13.50 4.56
N ARG A 169 -1.36 14.73 4.94
CA ARG A 169 -2.30 15.56 4.17
C ARG A 169 -1.85 15.76 2.73
N LEU A 170 -0.56 16.02 2.49
CA LEU A 170 -0.04 16.24 1.13
C LEU A 170 -0.21 15.01 0.23
N LEU A 171 0.01 13.80 0.76
CA LEU A 171 -0.18 12.55 0.00
C LEU A 171 -1.66 12.21 -0.16
N ALA A 172 -2.50 12.57 0.82
CA ALA A 172 -3.94 12.40 0.71
C ALA A 172 -4.52 13.25 -0.42
N VAL A 173 -3.98 14.44 -0.67
CA VAL A 173 -4.36 15.28 -1.82
C VAL A 173 -4.01 14.58 -3.15
N GLU A 174 -2.79 14.04 -3.28
CA GLU A 174 -2.40 13.29 -4.49
C GLU A 174 -3.34 12.10 -4.73
N ALA A 175 -3.64 11.34 -3.67
CA ALA A 175 -4.61 10.25 -3.73
C ALA A 175 -6.02 10.74 -4.10
N GLY A 176 -6.44 11.88 -3.55
CA GLY A 176 -7.73 12.52 -3.83
C GLY A 176 -7.88 12.89 -5.31
N ILE A 177 -6.82 13.39 -5.95
CA ILE A 177 -6.81 13.71 -7.38
C ILE A 177 -6.90 12.43 -8.22
N ALA A 178 -6.13 11.40 -7.86
CA ALA A 178 -6.21 10.09 -8.52
C ALA A 178 -7.60 9.45 -8.37
N MET A 179 -8.23 9.61 -7.21
CA MET A 179 -9.59 9.16 -6.93
C MET A 179 -10.63 9.97 -7.71
N ALA A 180 -10.47 11.29 -7.83
CA ALA A 180 -11.43 12.16 -8.52
C ALA A 180 -11.70 11.72 -9.96
N GLY A 181 -10.67 11.23 -10.67
CA GLY A 181 -10.79 10.66 -12.01
C GLY A 181 -11.62 9.37 -12.12
N LEU A 182 -12.02 8.78 -10.99
CA LEU A 182 -12.87 7.58 -10.93
C LEU A 182 -14.37 7.90 -10.77
N PHE A 183 -14.71 9.17 -10.52
CA PHE A 183 -16.09 9.60 -10.28
C PHE A 183 -16.72 10.24 -11.52
N ARG A 184 -18.04 10.17 -11.59
CA ARG A 184 -18.81 11.07 -12.45
C ARG A 184 -18.79 12.46 -11.83
N HIS A 185 -18.88 13.50 -12.67
CA HIS A 185 -18.81 14.89 -12.24
C HIS A 185 -19.81 15.24 -11.12
N GLU A 186 -21.04 14.73 -11.21
CA GLU A 186 -22.08 14.97 -10.20
C GLU A 186 -21.72 14.38 -8.83
N ASP A 187 -21.18 13.15 -8.80
CA ASP A 187 -20.76 12.49 -7.58
C ASP A 187 -19.50 13.15 -6.98
N LEU A 188 -18.57 13.60 -7.84
CA LEU A 188 -17.33 14.27 -7.43
C LEU A 188 -17.62 15.55 -6.65
N GLU A 189 -18.50 16.40 -7.18
CA GLU A 189 -18.91 17.66 -6.54
C GLU A 189 -19.53 17.43 -5.16
N GLN A 190 -20.34 16.38 -5.01
CA GLN A 190 -20.99 16.08 -3.73
C GLN A 190 -20.05 15.43 -2.71
N GLN A 191 -19.11 14.60 -3.14
CA GLN A 191 -18.39 13.69 -2.24
C GLN A 191 -16.97 14.13 -1.90
N MET A 192 -16.27 14.83 -2.82
CA MET A 192 -14.83 15.10 -2.65
C MET A 192 -14.45 16.57 -2.81
N MET A 193 -15.21 17.35 -3.59
CA MET A 193 -14.81 18.71 -3.94
C MET A 193 -14.65 19.64 -2.74
N GLN A 194 -15.44 19.45 -1.68
CA GLN A 194 -15.26 20.24 -0.45
C GLN A 194 -13.88 20.01 0.17
N THR A 195 -13.44 18.76 0.29
CA THR A 195 -12.12 18.43 0.85
C THR A 195 -10.99 18.92 -0.05
N LEU A 196 -11.11 18.76 -1.37
CA LEU A 196 -10.12 19.24 -2.33
C LEU A 196 -9.99 20.77 -2.33
N ARG A 197 -11.12 21.50 -2.22
CA ARG A 197 -11.12 22.96 -2.06
C ARG A 197 -10.47 23.36 -0.74
N SER A 198 -10.76 22.68 0.36
CA SER A 198 -10.09 22.97 1.64
C SER A 198 -8.57 22.79 1.58
N ALA A 199 -8.08 21.87 0.74
CA ALA A 199 -6.64 21.68 0.55
C ALA A 199 -5.94 22.87 -0.15
N THR A 200 -6.64 23.67 -0.97
CA THR A 200 -6.06 24.88 -1.58
C THR A 200 -5.78 25.98 -0.54
N GLU A 201 -6.49 25.93 0.57
CA GLU A 201 -6.39 26.86 1.70
C GLU A 201 -5.69 26.22 2.92
N ASP A 202 -5.05 25.05 2.74
CA ASP A 202 -4.37 24.34 3.84
C ASP A 202 -3.33 25.23 4.52
N LYS A 203 -3.21 25.14 5.84
CA LYS A 203 -2.22 25.89 6.63
C LYS A 203 -0.78 25.65 6.18
N SER A 204 -0.45 24.44 5.71
CA SER A 204 0.87 24.06 5.22
C SER A 204 1.04 24.46 3.76
N TRP A 205 2.08 25.25 3.48
CA TRP A 205 2.42 25.63 2.11
C TRP A 205 2.75 24.42 1.23
N ARG A 206 3.23 23.32 1.81
CA ARG A 206 3.57 22.08 1.07
C ARG A 206 2.32 21.42 0.50
N VAL A 207 1.23 21.41 1.27
CA VAL A 207 -0.06 20.87 0.81
C VAL A 207 -0.60 21.74 -0.32
N ARG A 208 -0.62 23.07 -0.13
CA ARG A 208 -1.05 24.01 -1.18
C ARG A 208 -0.20 23.90 -2.46
N TYR A 209 1.11 23.70 -2.31
CA TYR A 209 2.03 23.49 -3.44
C TYR A 209 1.67 22.22 -4.22
N VAL A 210 1.42 21.09 -3.55
CA VAL A 210 1.01 19.84 -4.20
C VAL A 210 -0.30 20.01 -4.98
N VAL A 211 -1.28 20.73 -4.42
CA VAL A 211 -2.53 21.03 -5.14
C VAL A 211 -2.22 21.81 -6.42
N ALA A 212 -1.36 22.83 -6.35
CA ALA A 212 -0.99 23.62 -7.52
C ALA A 212 -0.20 22.82 -8.57
N ASP A 213 0.73 21.96 -8.14
CA ASP A 213 1.52 21.09 -9.03
C ASP A 213 0.62 20.11 -9.79
N LYS A 214 -0.37 19.52 -9.10
CA LYS A 214 -1.20 18.44 -9.63
C LYS A 214 -2.48 18.89 -10.34
N LEU A 215 -2.92 20.15 -10.17
CA LEU A 215 -4.05 20.72 -10.93
C LEU A 215 -3.65 21.26 -12.31
N VAL A 216 -2.35 21.43 -12.57
CA VAL A 216 -1.82 21.93 -13.85
C VAL A 216 -1.55 20.80 -14.84
N GLU A 217 -1.57 19.54 -14.38
CA GLU A 217 -1.49 18.30 -15.19
C GLU A 217 -2.88 17.80 -15.60
#